data_AF-A0AAV4LYT5-F1
#
_entry.id   AF-A0AAV4LYT5-F1
#
_cell.length_a   1.000
_cell.length_b   1.000
_cell.length_c   1.000
_cell.angle_alpha   90.00
_cell.angle_beta   90.00
_cell.angle_gamma   90.00
#
_symmetry.space_group_name_H-M   'P 1'
#
loop_
_entity.id
_entity.type
_entity.pdbx_description
1 polymer ?
#
loop_
_entity_poly.entity_id
_entity_poly.type
_entity_poly.pdbx_seq_one_letter_code
_entity_poly.pdbx_strand_id
1 'polypeptide(L)'
;MLLDRAEALKEARGPFELSDFVAFAQCLMDAAEADEDHQSAFYRFFIVGKLFDVVVHFSDSEEHAKAKRYAQFMSLKRRKQHLGEVAPESQPSVEGSSSNGAEENERRLDAKGESDESGDEEPKSVAPTRAPLVNSGSPELQEEAIKHAKSAVSALSFEDFGTAAAHLRAALDVLGRMGF
;
A
#
# COMPACT_ATOMS: atom_id res chain seq x y z
N MET A 1 -29.49 -9.04 -19.83
CA MET A 1 -28.54 -9.06 -18.70
C MET A 1 -27.19 -8.52 -19.17
N LEU A 2 -26.18 -8.43 -18.28
CA LEU A 2 -24.81 -8.08 -18.70
C LEU A 2 -24.20 -9.17 -19.61
N LEU A 3 -24.54 -10.44 -19.36
CA LEU A 3 -24.09 -11.59 -20.14
C LEU A 3 -24.55 -11.50 -21.60
N ASP A 4 -25.85 -11.32 -21.84
CA ASP A 4 -26.43 -11.20 -23.20
C ASP A 4 -25.79 -10.05 -23.99
N ARG A 5 -25.38 -8.96 -23.30
CA ARG A 5 -24.67 -7.84 -23.93
C ARG A 5 -23.22 -8.20 -24.29
N ALA A 6 -22.54 -9.01 -23.47
CA ALA A 6 -21.21 -9.52 -23.79
C ALA A 6 -21.24 -10.51 -24.95
N GLU A 7 -22.25 -11.40 -24.99
CA GLU A 7 -22.48 -12.34 -26.10
C GLU A 7 -22.77 -11.59 -27.41
N ALA A 8 -23.72 -10.65 -27.40
CA ALA A 8 -24.02 -9.83 -28.58
C ALA A 8 -22.82 -9.00 -29.06
N LEU A 9 -21.95 -8.53 -28.15
CA LEU A 9 -20.71 -7.84 -28.53
C LEU A 9 -19.69 -8.79 -29.14
N LYS A 10 -19.53 -10.00 -28.61
CA LYS A 10 -18.66 -11.05 -29.18
C LYS A 10 -19.11 -11.44 -30.59
N GLU A 11 -20.40 -11.61 -30.81
CA GLU A 11 -20.97 -11.89 -32.14
C GLU A 11 -20.75 -10.73 -33.12
N ALA A 12 -20.94 -9.48 -32.68
CA ALA A 12 -20.85 -8.31 -33.54
C ALA A 12 -19.41 -7.82 -33.82
N ARG A 13 -18.44 -8.15 -32.95
CA ARG A 13 -17.05 -7.65 -33.02
C ARG A 13 -16.01 -8.73 -33.32
N GLY A 14 -16.36 -10.01 -33.16
CA GLY A 14 -15.42 -11.13 -33.31
C GLY A 14 -14.66 -11.47 -32.02
N PRO A 15 -13.60 -12.29 -32.10
CA PRO A 15 -12.74 -12.59 -30.97
C PRO A 15 -12.03 -11.33 -30.46
N PHE A 16 -11.65 -11.36 -29.19
CA PHE A 16 -11.02 -10.23 -28.50
C PHE A 16 -9.59 -10.60 -28.14
N GLU A 17 -8.62 -10.00 -28.83
CA GLU A 17 -7.21 -10.26 -28.59
C GLU A 17 -6.67 -9.42 -27.43
N LEU A 18 -5.96 -10.06 -26.51
CA LEU A 18 -5.40 -9.38 -25.33
C LEU A 18 -4.35 -8.32 -25.73
N SER A 19 -3.64 -8.53 -26.84
CA SER A 19 -2.66 -7.58 -27.40
C SER A 19 -3.28 -6.22 -27.74
N ASP A 20 -4.47 -6.22 -28.33
CA ASP A 20 -5.15 -5.00 -28.77
C ASP A 20 -5.60 -4.18 -27.56
N PHE A 21 -5.98 -4.87 -26.49
CA PHE A 21 -6.35 -4.28 -25.22
C PHE A 21 -5.15 -3.71 -24.45
N VAL A 22 -4.01 -4.40 -24.48
CA VAL A 22 -2.74 -3.89 -23.94
C VAL A 22 -2.29 -2.64 -24.70
N ALA A 23 -2.28 -2.69 -26.04
CA ALA A 23 -1.91 -1.55 -26.88
C ALA A 23 -2.84 -0.33 -26.67
N PHE A 24 -4.15 -0.57 -26.52
CA PHE A 24 -5.10 0.49 -26.15
C PHE A 24 -4.83 1.07 -24.76
N ALA A 25 -4.56 0.22 -23.76
CA ALA A 25 -4.25 0.66 -22.40
C ALA A 25 -2.93 1.42 -22.30
N GLN A 26 -1.91 1.05 -23.09
CA GLN A 26 -0.65 1.77 -23.24
C GLN A 26 -0.87 3.14 -23.90
N CYS A 27 -1.54 3.19 -25.05
CA CYS A 27 -1.87 4.45 -25.73
C CYS A 27 -2.65 5.43 -24.83
N LEU A 28 -3.59 4.91 -24.00
CA LEU A 28 -4.30 5.73 -23.02
C LEU A 28 -3.42 6.15 -21.83
N MET A 29 -2.37 5.38 -21.48
CA MET A 29 -1.36 5.75 -20.49
C MET A 29 -0.49 6.90 -20.99
N ASP A 30 0.06 6.79 -22.20
CA ASP A 30 0.85 7.84 -22.86
C ASP A 30 0.03 9.14 -22.96
N ALA A 31 -1.24 9.01 -23.34
CA ALA A 31 -2.19 10.11 -23.40
C ALA A 31 -2.67 10.62 -22.03
N ALA A 32 -2.27 10.00 -20.91
CA ALA A 32 -2.47 10.49 -19.54
C ALA A 32 -1.20 11.18 -18.98
N GLU A 33 -0.03 10.75 -19.44
CA GLU A 33 1.25 11.40 -19.14
C GLU A 33 1.37 12.77 -19.81
N ALA A 34 1.00 12.84 -21.10
CA ALA A 34 0.98 14.06 -21.88
C ALA A 34 -0.19 15.02 -21.54
N ASP A 35 -1.07 14.65 -20.61
CA ASP A 35 -2.22 15.47 -20.23
C ASP A 35 -1.85 16.51 -19.16
N GLU A 36 -2.01 17.78 -19.50
CA GLU A 36 -1.74 18.93 -18.63
C GLU A 36 -2.83 19.09 -17.56
N ASP A 37 -4.09 18.76 -17.87
CA ASP A 37 -5.18 18.84 -16.90
C ASP A 37 -5.08 17.70 -15.89
N HIS A 38 -4.82 18.04 -14.63
CA HIS A 38 -4.70 17.09 -13.54
C HIS A 38 -5.99 16.27 -13.30
N GLN A 39 -7.16 16.82 -13.62
CA GLN A 39 -8.43 16.11 -13.48
C GLN A 39 -8.60 15.06 -14.60
N SER A 40 -8.45 15.45 -15.88
CA SER A 40 -8.44 14.53 -17.01
C SER A 40 -7.36 13.46 -16.88
N ALA A 41 -6.12 13.85 -16.56
CA ALA A 41 -5.00 12.93 -16.31
C ALA A 41 -5.34 11.92 -15.21
N PHE A 42 -5.93 12.36 -14.08
CA PHE A 42 -6.40 11.45 -13.03
C PHE A 42 -7.38 10.40 -13.56
N TYR A 43 -8.42 10.82 -14.28
CA TYR A 43 -9.41 9.88 -14.82
C TYR A 43 -8.82 8.92 -15.84
N ARG A 44 -7.91 9.39 -16.71
CA ARG A 44 -7.21 8.51 -17.67
C ARG A 44 -6.36 7.47 -16.96
N PHE A 45 -5.49 7.86 -16.02
CA PHE A 45 -4.70 6.91 -15.22
C PHE A 45 -5.58 5.94 -14.41
N PHE A 46 -6.70 6.41 -13.86
CA PHE A 46 -7.66 5.54 -13.17
C PHE A 46 -8.27 4.49 -14.10
N ILE A 47 -8.71 4.90 -15.30
CA ILE A 47 -9.24 3.99 -16.32
C ILE A 47 -8.15 2.99 -16.74
N VAL A 48 -6.94 3.46 -17.05
CA VAL A 48 -5.79 2.60 -17.40
C VAL A 48 -5.53 1.56 -16.31
N GLY A 49 -5.55 1.94 -15.03
CA GLY A 49 -5.45 1.01 -13.91
C GLY A 49 -6.56 -0.06 -13.90
N LYS A 50 -7.77 0.26 -14.38
CA LYS A 50 -8.88 -0.69 -14.56
C LYS A 50 -8.79 -1.54 -15.82
N LEU A 51 -8.18 -1.04 -16.89
CA LEU A 51 -7.81 -1.87 -18.04
C LEU A 51 -6.75 -2.89 -17.63
N PHE A 52 -5.69 -2.46 -16.94
CA PHE A 52 -4.65 -3.38 -16.47
C PHE A 52 -5.09 -4.32 -15.33
N ASP A 53 -6.13 -3.99 -14.54
CA ASP A 53 -6.79 -4.98 -13.66
C ASP A 53 -7.30 -6.19 -14.47
N VAL A 54 -7.85 -5.96 -15.67
CA VAL A 54 -8.33 -7.02 -16.58
C VAL A 54 -7.16 -7.67 -17.34
N VAL A 55 -6.17 -6.92 -17.80
CA VAL A 55 -4.98 -7.48 -18.49
C VAL A 55 -4.26 -8.48 -17.59
N VAL A 56 -3.99 -8.13 -16.33
CA VAL A 56 -3.28 -8.98 -15.36
C VAL A 56 -4.09 -10.22 -14.98
N HIS A 57 -5.43 -10.19 -15.13
CA HIS A 57 -6.24 -11.40 -14.94
C HIS A 57 -6.03 -12.45 -16.05
N PHE A 58 -5.66 -12.00 -17.26
CA PHE A 58 -5.45 -12.86 -18.43
C PHE A 58 -3.98 -12.98 -18.86
N SER A 59 -3.02 -12.51 -18.04
CA SER A 59 -1.59 -12.62 -18.36
C SER A 59 -0.70 -12.68 -17.13
N ASP A 60 0.26 -13.60 -17.15
CA ASP A 60 1.29 -13.77 -16.12
C ASP A 60 2.47 -12.79 -16.30
N SER A 61 2.26 -11.67 -17.02
CA SER A 61 3.31 -10.69 -17.30
C SER A 61 3.52 -9.74 -16.12
N GLU A 62 4.72 -9.79 -15.54
CA GLU A 62 5.15 -8.86 -14.50
C GLU A 62 5.16 -7.40 -15.00
N GLU A 63 5.38 -7.17 -16.30
CA GLU A 63 5.31 -5.83 -16.92
C GLU A 63 3.89 -5.26 -16.86
N HIS A 64 2.87 -6.08 -17.09
CA HIS A 64 1.47 -5.66 -16.96
C HIS A 64 1.11 -5.37 -15.50
N ALA A 65 1.66 -6.13 -14.54
CA ALA A 65 1.51 -5.85 -13.12
C ALA A 65 2.21 -4.55 -12.69
N LYS A 66 3.39 -4.24 -13.26
CA LYS A 66 4.10 -2.97 -13.06
C LYS A 66 3.32 -1.79 -13.66
N ALA A 67 2.84 -1.92 -14.90
CA ALA A 67 2.00 -0.92 -15.57
C ALA A 67 0.72 -0.62 -14.78
N LYS A 68 0.07 -1.64 -14.22
CA LYS A 68 -1.06 -1.49 -13.28
C LYS A 68 -0.70 -0.63 -12.07
N ARG A 69 0.35 -0.99 -11.33
CA ARG A 69 0.80 -0.28 -10.12
C ARG A 69 1.16 1.17 -10.43
N TYR A 70 1.85 1.40 -11.55
CA TYR A 70 2.22 2.72 -12.03
C TYR A 70 0.99 3.59 -12.34
N ALA A 71 0.01 3.08 -13.11
CA ALA A 71 -1.22 3.80 -13.40
C ALA A 71 -2.01 4.14 -12.12
N GLN A 72 -2.11 3.19 -11.17
CA GLN A 72 -2.75 3.43 -9.88
C GLN A 72 -2.03 4.53 -9.07
N PHE A 73 -0.70 4.45 -8.96
CA PHE A 73 0.12 5.48 -8.31
C PHE A 73 -0.06 6.86 -8.96
N MET A 74 0.02 6.94 -10.29
CA MET A 74 -0.12 8.20 -11.03
C MET A 74 -1.52 8.79 -10.89
N SER A 75 -2.58 7.97 -10.84
CA SER A 75 -3.93 8.44 -10.54
C SER A 75 -3.99 9.11 -9.15
N LEU A 76 -3.40 8.48 -8.12
CA LEU A 76 -3.38 9.04 -6.77
C LEU A 76 -2.53 10.32 -6.70
N LYS A 77 -1.40 10.38 -7.42
CA LYS A 77 -0.54 11.57 -7.51
C LYS A 77 -1.28 12.75 -8.16
N ARG A 78 -1.91 12.54 -9.33
CA ARG A 78 -2.69 13.57 -10.03
C ARG A 78 -3.88 14.05 -9.19
N ARG A 79 -4.58 13.13 -8.50
CA ARG A 79 -5.69 13.48 -7.60
C ARG A 79 -5.26 14.38 -6.43
N LYS A 80 -4.09 14.12 -5.83
CA LYS A 80 -3.53 14.98 -4.77
C LYS A 80 -3.16 16.36 -5.28
N GLN A 81 -2.53 16.44 -6.45
CA GLN A 81 -2.21 17.71 -7.12
C GLN A 81 -3.47 18.55 -7.39
N HIS A 82 -4.54 17.93 -7.90
CA HIS A 82 -5.84 18.59 -8.09
C HIS A 82 -6.49 19.07 -6.77
N LEU A 83 -6.32 18.34 -5.66
CA LEU A 83 -6.87 18.69 -4.35
C LEU A 83 -6.00 19.68 -3.55
N GLY A 84 -4.83 20.08 -4.06
CA GLY A 84 -3.88 20.94 -3.34
C GLY A 84 -3.13 20.23 -2.19
N GLU A 85 -3.26 18.90 -2.07
CA GLU A 85 -2.51 18.09 -1.10
C GLU A 85 -1.07 17.88 -1.60
N VAL A 86 -0.24 18.92 -1.49
CA VAL A 86 1.20 18.82 -1.76
C VAL A 86 1.85 17.99 -0.65
N ALA A 87 2.09 16.71 -0.92
CA ALA A 87 2.97 15.90 -0.09
C ALA A 87 4.40 16.45 -0.18
N PRO A 88 5.16 16.52 0.93
CA PRO A 88 6.52 17.05 0.92
C PRO A 88 7.41 16.23 -0.01
N GLU A 89 8.18 16.93 -0.85
CA GLU A 89 9.09 16.31 -1.80
C GLU A 89 10.21 15.58 -1.05
N SER A 90 10.36 14.28 -1.29
CA SER A 90 11.50 13.52 -0.79
C SER A 90 12.79 14.05 -1.40
N GLN A 91 13.58 14.79 -0.62
CA GLN A 91 14.91 15.24 -1.04
C GLN A 91 15.82 14.01 -1.26
N PRO A 92 16.66 14.00 -2.31
CA PRO A 92 17.66 12.96 -2.47
C PRO A 92 18.76 13.14 -1.41
N SER A 93 18.95 12.14 -0.54
CA SER A 93 20.07 12.13 0.39
C SER A 93 21.40 12.00 -0.34
N VAL A 94 22.36 12.82 0.05
CA VAL A 94 23.72 12.85 -0.48
C VAL A 94 24.49 11.61 -0.04
N GLU A 95 25.03 10.83 -0.98
CA GLU A 95 26.09 9.86 -0.70
C GLU A 95 27.43 10.59 -0.44
N GLY A 96 28.16 10.16 0.59
CA GLY A 96 29.42 10.80 0.99
C GLY A 96 30.09 10.11 2.19
N SER A 97 30.59 8.90 1.97
CA SER A 97 31.24 8.05 2.98
C SER A 97 32.48 8.69 3.65
N SER A 98 32.68 8.41 4.94
CA SER A 98 34.01 8.10 5.52
C SER A 98 33.90 7.47 6.92
N SER A 99 34.99 6.84 7.36
CA SER A 99 35.00 5.70 8.28
C SER A 99 35.68 5.94 9.63
N ASN A 100 35.78 4.85 10.42
CA ASN A 100 36.54 4.65 11.67
C ASN A 100 35.75 5.04 12.94
N GLY A 101 35.79 4.28 14.05
CA GLY A 101 36.44 2.98 14.33
C GLY A 101 36.79 2.84 15.82
N ALA A 102 36.76 1.60 16.35
CA ALA A 102 37.19 1.19 17.70
C ALA A 102 36.44 1.82 18.91
N GLU A 103 36.41 1.28 20.13
CA GLU A 103 36.50 -0.11 20.64
C GLU A 103 35.89 -0.12 22.08
N GLU A 104 35.63 -1.31 22.62
CA GLU A 104 35.72 -1.66 24.05
C GLU A 104 35.07 -0.77 25.16
N ASN A 105 34.06 -1.33 25.85
CA ASN A 105 34.14 -1.42 27.31
C ASN A 105 33.26 -2.52 27.90
N GLU A 106 33.83 -3.31 28.82
CA GLU A 106 33.10 -4.31 29.60
C GLU A 106 32.31 -3.68 30.77
N ARG A 107 31.23 -4.35 31.20
CA ARG A 107 31.07 -4.75 32.62
C ARG A 107 29.92 -5.74 32.84
N ARG A 108 30.28 -6.87 33.47
CA ARG A 108 29.39 -7.77 34.25
C ARG A 108 28.72 -6.95 35.38
N LEU A 109 27.54 -7.24 35.93
CA LEU A 109 26.99 -8.45 36.59
C LEU A 109 25.44 -8.29 36.65
N ASP A 110 24.59 -9.24 37.07
CA ASP A 110 24.76 -10.57 37.67
C ASP A 110 23.56 -11.50 37.29
N ALA A 111 23.47 -12.72 37.83
CA ALA A 111 22.34 -13.65 37.60
C ALA A 111 21.76 -14.27 38.89
N LYS A 112 20.42 -14.30 39.01
CA LYS A 112 19.59 -15.19 39.87
C LYS A 112 18.09 -14.86 39.66
N GLY A 113 17.14 -15.81 39.69
CA GLY A 113 17.20 -17.26 39.87
C GLY A 113 15.83 -17.91 39.60
N GLU A 114 15.80 -19.24 39.47
CA GLU A 114 14.72 -20.08 38.92
C GLU A 114 13.37 -20.12 39.69
N SER A 115 12.29 -20.46 38.96
CA SER A 115 11.16 -21.39 39.28
C SER A 115 10.11 -21.24 38.15
N ASP A 116 9.94 -22.12 37.15
CA ASP A 116 9.67 -23.58 37.08
C ASP A 116 8.15 -23.93 37.04
N GLU A 117 7.83 -25.05 36.38
CA GLU A 117 6.53 -25.71 36.12
C GLU A 117 5.52 -25.14 35.08
N SER A 118 5.66 -25.66 33.86
CA SER A 118 4.64 -26.32 33.00
C SER A 118 3.13 -26.09 33.20
N GLY A 119 2.47 -25.75 32.08
CA GLY A 119 1.02 -25.90 31.88
C GLY A 119 0.65 -25.92 30.39
N ASP A 120 0.37 -27.10 29.85
CA ASP A 120 -0.19 -27.35 28.52
C ASP A 120 -1.68 -26.94 28.49
N GLU A 121 -2.14 -26.20 27.47
CA GLU A 121 -3.49 -26.27 26.86
C GLU A 121 -3.60 -25.28 25.67
N GLU A 122 -4.08 -25.79 24.53
CA GLU A 122 -4.34 -25.03 23.29
C GLU A 122 -5.74 -24.33 23.30
N PRO A 123 -6.19 -23.62 22.25
CA PRO A 123 -6.71 -22.27 22.40
C PRO A 123 -8.24 -22.19 22.62
N LYS A 124 -8.67 -21.29 23.51
CA LYS A 124 -10.08 -20.84 23.57
C LYS A 124 -10.25 -19.49 22.88
N SER A 125 -10.98 -19.52 21.77
CA SER A 125 -11.43 -18.33 21.05
C SER A 125 -12.40 -17.50 21.91
N VAL A 126 -11.89 -16.40 22.48
CA VAL A 126 -12.75 -15.36 23.04
C VAL A 126 -12.98 -14.32 21.95
N ALA A 127 -14.18 -14.30 21.39
CA ALA A 127 -14.58 -13.23 20.47
C ALA A 127 -14.44 -11.87 21.18
N PRO A 128 -13.88 -10.84 20.54
CA PRO A 128 -13.71 -9.54 21.18
C PRO A 128 -15.08 -8.94 21.47
N THR A 129 -15.48 -9.03 22.74
CA THR A 129 -16.68 -8.40 23.25
C THR A 129 -16.49 -6.90 23.06
N ARG A 130 -17.30 -6.29 22.19
CA ARG A 130 -17.29 -4.84 21.95
C ARG A 130 -17.80 -4.11 23.19
N ALA A 131 -16.93 -3.97 24.19
CA ALA A 131 -17.08 -2.95 25.23
C ALA A 131 -17.08 -1.57 24.54
N PRO A 132 -17.92 -0.62 25.00
CA PRO A 132 -17.89 0.74 24.49
C PRO A 132 -16.55 1.37 24.90
N LEU A 133 -15.68 1.55 23.92
CA LEU A 133 -14.31 1.97 24.13
C LEU A 133 -14.30 3.44 24.54
N VAL A 134 -13.96 3.70 25.80
CA VAL A 134 -13.85 5.05 26.35
C VAL A 134 -12.70 5.74 25.64
N ASN A 135 -13.01 6.69 24.76
CA ASN A 135 -12.02 7.32 23.90
C ASN A 135 -11.17 8.32 24.70
N SER A 136 -10.12 7.83 25.35
CA SER A 136 -9.15 8.61 26.13
C SER A 136 -7.88 8.97 25.35
N GLY A 137 -7.74 8.51 24.10
CA GLY A 137 -6.65 8.94 23.22
C GLY A 137 -6.84 10.38 22.75
N SER A 138 -5.78 11.17 22.73
CA SER A 138 -5.84 12.51 22.11
C SER A 138 -6.14 12.36 20.60
N PRO A 139 -6.86 13.33 19.99
CA PRO A 139 -7.17 13.26 18.56
C PRO A 139 -5.91 13.23 17.68
N GLU A 140 -4.81 13.82 18.17
CA GLU A 140 -3.49 13.83 17.54
C GLU A 140 -2.89 12.42 17.43
N LEU A 141 -2.93 11.61 18.50
CA LEU A 141 -2.48 10.22 18.48
C LEU A 141 -3.38 9.36 17.58
N GLN A 142 -4.69 9.64 17.56
CA GLN A 142 -5.61 8.95 16.66
C GLN A 142 -5.27 9.22 15.18
N GLU A 143 -4.96 10.48 14.84
CA GLU A 143 -4.54 10.85 13.49
C GLU A 143 -3.17 10.25 13.12
N GLU A 144 -2.22 10.21 14.05
CA GLU A 144 -0.90 9.59 13.87
C GLU A 144 -1.01 8.07 13.60
N ALA A 145 -1.80 7.35 14.39
CA ALA A 145 -2.07 5.92 14.16
C ALA A 145 -2.73 5.67 12.78
N ILE A 146 -3.71 6.50 12.41
CA ILE A 146 -4.38 6.43 11.09
C ILE A 146 -3.38 6.72 9.95
N LYS A 147 -2.48 7.69 10.13
CA LYS A 147 -1.43 8.03 9.15
C LYS A 147 -0.49 6.84 8.93
N HIS A 148 0.00 6.22 10.00
CA HIS A 148 0.83 5.02 9.90
C HIS A 148 0.09 3.84 9.24
N ALA A 149 -1.16 3.57 9.62
CA ALA A 149 -1.98 2.53 9.00
C ALA A 149 -2.19 2.78 7.48
N LYS A 150 -2.46 4.02 7.07
CA LYS A 150 -2.56 4.41 5.65
C LYS A 150 -1.25 4.17 4.89
N SER A 151 -0.10 4.53 5.47
CA SER A 151 1.20 4.27 4.85
C SER A 151 1.51 2.78 4.74
N ALA A 152 1.11 1.95 5.71
CA ALA A 152 1.22 0.50 5.61
C ALA A 152 0.38 -0.08 4.47
N VAL A 153 -0.88 0.33 4.32
CA VAL A 153 -1.76 -0.08 3.21
C VAL A 153 -1.18 0.36 1.86
N SER A 154 -0.57 1.56 1.79
CA SER A 154 0.14 2.01 0.61
C SER A 154 1.33 1.10 0.27
N ALA A 155 2.17 0.75 1.25
CA ALA A 155 3.33 -0.12 1.03
C ALA A 155 2.92 -1.55 0.61
N LEU A 156 1.87 -2.12 1.20
CA LEU A 156 1.29 -3.40 0.78
C LEU A 156 0.79 -3.38 -0.67
N SER A 157 0.29 -2.24 -1.16
CA SER A 157 -0.14 -2.09 -2.56
C SER A 157 1.02 -2.16 -3.57
N PHE A 158 2.26 -2.08 -3.10
CA PHE A 158 3.49 -2.22 -3.89
C PHE A 158 4.30 -3.47 -3.53
N GLU A 159 3.78 -4.37 -2.69
CA GLU A 159 4.46 -5.56 -2.15
C GLU A 159 5.71 -5.25 -1.29
N ASP A 160 5.83 -4.01 -0.80
CA ASP A 160 6.88 -3.65 0.16
C ASP A 160 6.46 -4.08 1.58
N PHE A 161 6.63 -5.37 1.86
CA PHE A 161 6.32 -5.97 3.16
C PHE A 161 7.20 -5.41 4.29
N GLY A 162 8.42 -4.94 3.99
CA GLY A 162 9.34 -4.36 4.98
C GLY A 162 8.83 -3.03 5.51
N THR A 163 8.55 -2.09 4.60
CA THR A 163 7.97 -0.77 4.94
C THR A 163 6.55 -0.91 5.50
N ALA A 164 5.75 -1.84 4.97
CA ALA A 164 4.43 -2.14 5.53
C ALA A 164 4.50 -2.61 6.99
N ALA A 165 5.39 -3.55 7.31
CA ALA A 165 5.57 -4.04 8.67
C ALA A 165 6.10 -2.96 9.63
N ALA A 166 7.01 -2.10 9.17
CA ALA A 166 7.48 -0.96 9.95
C ALA A 166 6.34 0.02 10.29
N HIS A 167 5.51 0.37 9.30
CA HIS A 167 4.36 1.24 9.52
C HIS A 167 3.25 0.60 10.36
N LEU A 168 3.00 -0.71 10.25
CA LEU A 168 2.06 -1.40 11.15
C LEU A 168 2.56 -1.39 12.60
N ARG A 169 3.85 -1.64 12.86
CA ARG A 169 4.42 -1.53 14.21
C ARG A 169 4.30 -0.12 14.78
N ALA A 170 4.55 0.91 13.96
CA ALA A 170 4.37 2.30 14.39
C ALA A 170 2.90 2.62 14.74
N ALA A 171 1.94 2.15 13.92
CA ALA A 171 0.52 2.31 14.24
C ALA A 171 0.12 1.60 15.55
N LEU A 172 0.64 0.40 15.80
CA LEU A 172 0.39 -0.36 17.03
C LEU A 172 1.03 0.29 18.27
N ASP A 173 2.23 0.86 18.16
CA ASP A 173 2.86 1.59 19.26
C ASP A 173 2.06 2.85 19.64
N VAL A 174 1.56 3.60 18.66
CA VAL A 174 0.67 4.75 18.91
C VAL A 174 -0.65 4.31 19.55
N LEU A 175 -1.24 3.20 19.12
CA LEU A 175 -2.44 2.63 19.76
C LEU A 175 -2.16 2.17 21.21
N GLY A 176 -1.01 1.57 21.49
CA GLY A 176 -0.59 1.22 22.84
C GLY A 176 -0.45 2.46 23.75
N ARG A 177 0.08 3.57 23.21
CA ARG A 177 0.11 4.87 23.92
C ARG A 177 -1.29 5.46 24.17
N MET A 178 -2.29 5.10 23.36
CA MET A 178 -3.70 5.46 23.57
C MET A 178 -4.44 4.51 24.54
N GLY A 179 -3.82 3.41 24.98
CA GLY A 179 -4.39 2.44 25.93
C GLY A 179 -5.20 1.31 25.29
N PHE A 180 -4.88 0.92 24.05
CA PHE A 180 -5.45 -0.25 23.35
C PHE A 180 -4.58 -1.50 23.49
#